data_AF-A0A970XDD8-F1
#
_entry.id   AF-A0A970XDD8-F1
#
_cell.length_a   1.000
_cell.length_b   1.000
_cell.length_c   1.000
_cell.angle_alpha   90.00
_cell.angle_beta   90.00
_cell.angle_gamma   90.00
#
_symmetry.space_group_name_H-M   'P 1'
#
loop_
_entity.id
_entity.type
_entity.pdbx_description
1 polymer ?
#
loop_
_entity_poly.entity_id
_entity_poly.type
_entity_poly.pdbx_seq_one_letter_code
_entity_poly.pdbx_strand_id
1 'polypeptide(L)' 'MYQFKPASDRIWKMRERIRDRVLRCDAERAVIITEASKKYENIVPIIKRPLMFQEIAKKISTIVADDELIVGG' A
#
# COMPACT_ATOMS: atom_id res chain seq x y z
N MET A 1 17.30 27.98 -19.16
CA MET A 1 16.59 26.72 -19.44
C MET A 1 17.29 25.62 -18.64
N TYR A 2 16.57 24.86 -17.82
CA TYR A 2 17.19 23.84 -16.96
C TYR A 2 17.61 22.61 -17.79
N GLN A 3 18.83 22.11 -17.58
CA GLN A 3 19.30 20.85 -18.19
C GLN A 3 19.05 19.69 -17.23
N PHE A 4 18.31 18.70 -17.71
CA PHE A 4 18.09 17.48 -16.95
C PHE A 4 19.38 16.66 -16.84
N LYS A 5 19.61 16.11 -15.66
CA LYS A 5 20.66 15.13 -15.40
C LYS A 5 20.11 13.72 -15.66
N PRO A 6 20.97 12.75 -16.01
CA PRO A 6 20.56 11.35 -16.11
C PRO A 6 20.07 10.84 -14.74
N ALA A 7 19.15 9.86 -14.78
CA ALA A 7 18.73 9.15 -13.59
C ALA A 7 19.91 8.35 -13.00
N SER A 8 19.93 8.19 -11.68
CA SER A 8 20.95 7.37 -11.01
C SER A 8 20.73 5.88 -11.24
N ASP A 9 21.78 5.08 -11.06
CA ASP A 9 21.72 3.62 -11.18
C ASP A 9 20.63 2.99 -10.30
N ARG A 10 20.44 3.55 -9.09
CA ARG A 10 19.37 3.16 -8.16
C ARG A 10 17.98 3.28 -8.81
N ILE A 11 17.73 4.39 -9.51
CA ILE A 11 16.46 4.65 -10.18
C ILE A 11 16.29 3.74 -11.41
N TRP A 12 17.36 3.46 -12.14
CA TRP A 12 17.30 2.53 -13.27
C TRP A 12 16.93 1.11 -12.84
N LYS A 13 17.56 0.58 -11.78
CA LYS A 13 17.20 -0.73 -11.19
C LYS A 13 15.74 -0.79 -10.74
N MET A 14 15.28 0.24 -10.04
CA MET A 14 13.89 0.34 -9.59
C MET A 14 12.91 0.35 -10.77
N ARG A 15 13.24 1.10 -11.83
CA ARG A 15 12.43 1.18 -13.05
C ARG A 15 12.31 -0.19 -13.75
N GLU A 16 13.40 -0.94 -13.87
CA GLU A 16 13.40 -2.28 -14.47
C GLU A 16 12.50 -3.23 -13.67
N ARG A 17 12.68 -3.31 -12.35
CA ARG A 17 11.80 -4.12 -11.47
C ARG A 17 10.32 -3.76 -11.62
N ILE A 18 9.98 -2.46 -11.69
CA ILE A 18 8.58 -2.03 -11.83
C ILE A 18 8.00 -2.45 -13.18
N ARG A 19 8.80 -2.41 -14.26
CA ARG A 19 8.32 -2.77 -15.61
C ARG A 19 8.16 -4.27 -15.81
N ASP A 20 9.02 -5.05 -15.16
CA ASP A 20 9.02 -6.51 -15.29
C ASP A 20 8.10 -7.19 -14.27
N ARG A 21 7.45 -6.42 -13.39
CA ARG A 21 6.58 -6.98 -12.34
C ARG A 21 5.33 -7.63 -12.93
N VAL A 22 4.97 -8.77 -12.34
CA VAL A 22 3.66 -9.40 -12.57
C VAL A 22 2.61 -8.71 -11.70
N LEU A 23 1.49 -8.28 -12.30
CA LEU A 23 0.36 -7.73 -11.55
C LEU A 23 -0.29 -8.83 -10.72
N ARG A 24 -0.53 -8.56 -9.43
CA ARG A 24 -1.13 -9.50 -8.49
C ARG A 24 -2.33 -8.85 -7.82
N CYS A 25 -3.34 -9.67 -7.53
CA CYS A 25 -4.44 -9.32 -6.64
C CYS A 25 -4.24 -10.10 -5.34
N ASP A 26 -4.17 -9.41 -4.20
CA ASP A 26 -4.23 -10.02 -2.89
C ASP A 26 -5.62 -9.85 -2.25
N ALA A 27 -5.83 -10.52 -1.12
CA ALA A 27 -7.07 -10.45 -0.35
C ALA A 27 -6.87 -9.87 1.05
N GLU A 28 -5.68 -9.36 1.40
CA GLU A 28 -5.33 -8.95 2.77
C GLU A 28 -6.29 -7.87 3.26
N ARG A 29 -6.46 -6.81 2.47
CA ARG A 29 -7.40 -5.74 2.78
C ARG A 29 -8.84 -6.25 2.90
N ALA A 30 -9.26 -7.16 2.02
CA ALA A 30 -10.62 -7.68 2.01
C ALA A 30 -10.90 -8.48 3.30
N VAL A 31 -9.96 -9.32 3.72
CA VAL A 31 -10.05 -10.07 4.98
C VAL A 31 -10.15 -9.13 6.17
N ILE A 32 -9.25 -8.15 6.28
CA ILE A 32 -9.25 -7.18 7.39
C ILE A 32 -10.58 -6.41 7.46
N ILE A 33 -11.09 -5.95 6.30
CA ILE A 33 -12.36 -5.22 6.22
C ILE A 33 -13.53 -6.11 6.64
N THR A 34 -13.57 -7.37 6.21
CA THR A 34 -14.65 -8.30 6.57
C THR A 34 -14.69 -8.55 8.07
N GLU A 35 -13.54 -8.78 8.71
CA GLU A 35 -13.43 -8.93 10.16
C GLU A 35 -13.84 -7.66 10.90
N ALA A 36 -13.34 -6.50 10.46
CA ALA A 36 -13.68 -5.22 11.06
C ALA A 36 -15.18 -4.89 10.90
N SER A 37 -15.79 -5.25 9.76
CA SER A 37 -17.22 -5.04 9.54
C SER A 37 -18.08 -5.83 10.52
N LYS A 38 -17.69 -7.08 10.83
CA LYS A 38 -18.32 -7.92 11.86
C LYS A 38 -18.10 -7.32 13.26
N LYS A 39 -16.87 -6.93 13.58
CA LYS A 39 -16.50 -6.30 14.86
C LYS A 39 -17.32 -5.03 15.16
N TYR A 40 -17.62 -4.24 14.13
CA TYR A 40 -18.32 -2.95 14.26
C TYR A 40 -19.72 -2.98 13.63
N GLU A 41 -20.40 -4.12 13.61
CA GLU A 41 -21.68 -4.29 12.89
C GLU A 41 -22.78 -3.33 13.36
N ASN A 42 -22.83 -3.04 14.67
CA ASN A 42 -23.86 -2.22 15.31
C ASN A 42 -23.47 -0.73 15.45
N ILE A 43 -22.37 -0.32 14.82
CA ILE A 43 -21.90 1.06 14.85
C ILE A 43 -22.46 1.82 13.64
N VAL A 44 -22.90 3.06 13.87
CA VAL A 44 -23.39 3.94 12.80
C VAL A 44 -22.33 4.11 11.69
N PRO A 45 -22.72 4.12 10.41
CA PRO A 45 -21.76 4.09 9.29
C PRO A 45 -20.67 5.16 9.32
N ILE A 46 -20.98 6.36 9.82
CA ILE A 46 -20.05 7.49 9.90
C ILE A 46 -18.89 7.23 10.87
N ILE A 47 -19.08 6.39 11.88
CA ILE A 47 -18.03 5.95 12.83
C ILE A 47 -17.45 4.60 12.38
N LYS A 48 -18.31 3.69 11.89
CA LYS A 48 -17.89 2.34 11.45
C LYS A 48 -16.78 2.38 10.40
N ARG A 49 -16.93 3.21 9.36
CA ARG A 49 -15.95 3.32 8.26
C ARG A 49 -14.55 3.74 8.73
N PRO A 50 -14.37 4.82 9.50
CA PRO A 50 -13.05 5.19 10.02
C PRO A 50 -12.48 4.13 10.99
N LEU A 51 -13.32 3.47 11.80
CA LEU A 51 -12.85 2.36 12.64
C LEU A 51 -12.34 1.18 11.80
N MET A 52 -13.04 0.81 10.73
CA MET A 52 -12.58 -0.22 9.79
C MET A 52 -11.28 0.19 9.08
N PHE A 53 -11.14 1.46 8.68
CA PHE A 53 -9.89 1.97 8.11
C PHE A 53 -8.73 1.93 9.12
N GLN A 54 -9.00 2.22 10.39
CA GLN A 54 -8.00 2.07 11.45
C GLN A 54 -7.50 0.63 11.59
N GLU A 55 -8.39 -0.37 11.45
CA GLU A 55 -7.98 -1.79 11.45
C GLU A 55 -7.05 -2.10 10.27
N ILE A 56 -7.31 -1.55 9.08
CA ILE A 56 -6.41 -1.68 7.93
C ILE A 56 -5.05 -1.09 8.27
N ALA A 57 -5.00 0.17 8.72
CA ALA A 57 -3.75 0.86 9.02
C ALA A 57 -2.91 0.16 10.11
N LYS A 58 -3.55 -0.59 11.02
CA LYS A 58 -2.88 -1.35 12.08
C LYS A 58 -2.35 -2.72 11.64
N LYS A 59 -2.94 -3.31 10.60
CA LYS A 59 -2.76 -4.74 10.28
C LYS A 59 -2.19 -5.01 8.89
N ILE A 60 -2.35 -4.07 7.96
CA ILE A 60 -1.87 -4.26 6.59
C ILE A 60 -0.35 -4.39 6.57
N SER A 61 0.15 -5.28 5.73
CA SER A 61 1.58 -5.51 5.56
C SER A 61 2.26 -4.23 5.06
N THR A 62 3.33 -3.81 5.74
CA THR A 62 4.16 -2.69 5.31
C THR A 62 5.31 -3.22 4.47
N ILE A 63 5.38 -2.78 3.21
CA ILE A 63 6.42 -3.21 2.27
C ILE A 63 7.48 -2.10 2.16
N VAL A 64 8.74 -2.50 2.29
CA VAL A 64 9.92 -1.70 2.01
C VAL A 64 10.76 -2.48 1.03
N ALA A 65 10.81 -2.03 -0.23
CA ALA A 65 11.58 -2.72 -1.26
C ALA A 65 13.00 -2.15 -1.39
N ASP A 66 13.89 -2.93 -1.98
CA ASP A 66 15.24 -2.48 -2.30
C ASP A 66 15.20 -1.18 -3.14
N ASP A 67 16.20 -0.32 -2.93
CA ASP A 67 16.42 0.94 -3.66
C ASP A 67 15.36 2.05 -3.45
N GLU A 68 14.32 1.80 -2.65
CA GLU A 68 13.29 2.79 -2.31
C GLU A 68 13.82 3.81 -1.27
N LEU A 69 13.60 5.10 -1.56
CA LEU A 69 13.74 6.17 -0.56
C LEU A 69 12.39 6.59 0.01
N ILE A 70 11.35 6.50 -0.82
CA ILE A 70 9.96 6.72 -0.44
C ILE A 70 9.34 5.33 -0.44
N VAL A 71 8.91 4.89 0.74
CA VAL A 71 8.38 3.54 0.99
C VAL A 71 6.87 3.60 1.23
N GLY A 72 6.22 2.45 1.19
CA GLY A 72 4.78 2.31 1.41
C GLY A 72 4.10 1.74 0.18
N GLY A 73 3.78 0.46 0.27
CA GLY A 73 2.89 -0.27 -0.64
C GLY A 73 1.46 -0.26 -0.13
#